data_AF-A0AAD7N0H8-F1
#
_entry.id   AF-A0AAD7N0H8-F1
#
_cell.length_a   1.000
_cell.length_b   1.000
_cell.length_c   1.000
_cell.angle_alpha   90.00
_cell.angle_beta   90.00
_cell.angle_gamma   90.00
#
_symmetry.space_group_name_H-M   'P 1'
#
loop_
_entity.id
_entity.type
_entity.pdbx_description
1 polymer ?
#
loop_
_entity_poly.entity_id
_entity_poly.type
_entity_poly.pdbx_seq_one_letter_code
_entity_poly.pdbx_strand_id
1 'polypeptide(L)'
;MDLSDTSTDGPAETAPIRDEKYFFDDGDCMFLVGGVLFKLHRLFLCRDPESMFRGMFSIPQNGMAQAPDLEPIPLPDDTADEFRAFCWAIYALPGEIYLQSTHKGDIARLVNVAKMGHKYTLPMFESWALEMLVTQGPIYLRTCAPNMLSRIMSLAALCENGQLFALVETFWLSRVRGGLPCTEALSAGEMHGRRRFLADVYYHLHKELCTTALSPASAFSHLHLTDKQLLRLLSGHTLLTNFWDHLRQGTPPQLAQCYNHSYCNSLG
;
A
#
# COMPACT_ATOMS: atom_id res chain seq x y z
N MET A 1 44.42 -10.52 -39.82
CA MET A 1 43.19 -9.72 -39.99
C MET A 1 42.08 -10.73 -40.21
N ASP A 2 41.48 -11.19 -39.12
CA ASP A 2 40.24 -11.97 -39.15
C ASP A 2 39.20 -11.12 -38.43
N LEU A 3 38.22 -10.64 -39.18
CA LEU A 3 37.04 -9.96 -38.69
C LEU A 3 35.92 -11.00 -38.71
N SER A 4 35.68 -11.64 -37.58
CA SER A 4 34.50 -12.47 -37.37
C SER A 4 33.35 -11.58 -36.86
N ASP A 5 32.24 -11.64 -37.60
CA ASP A 5 30.92 -11.11 -37.31
C ASP A 5 30.53 -11.24 -35.83
N THR A 6 30.15 -10.13 -35.22
CA THR A 6 29.30 -10.10 -34.03
C THR A 6 27.96 -9.50 -34.43
N SER A 7 27.07 -10.35 -34.93
CA SER A 7 25.63 -10.06 -34.99
C SER A 7 25.09 -10.00 -33.56
N THR A 8 24.91 -8.79 -33.04
CA THR A 8 24.16 -8.49 -31.82
C THR A 8 22.68 -8.70 -32.08
N ASP A 9 22.17 -9.85 -31.69
CA ASP A 9 20.74 -10.15 -31.61
C ASP A 9 20.19 -9.46 -30.35
N GLY A 10 19.67 -8.25 -30.52
CA GLY A 10 18.93 -7.53 -29.47
C GLY A 10 17.58 -8.21 -29.23
N PRO A 11 17.03 -8.18 -28.00
CA PRO A 11 15.72 -8.76 -27.74
C PRO A 11 14.68 -8.11 -28.66
N ALA A 12 13.91 -8.93 -29.39
CA ALA A 12 12.83 -8.47 -30.26
C ALA A 12 11.85 -7.63 -29.46
N GLU A 13 11.87 -6.32 -29.68
CA GLU A 13 10.98 -5.36 -29.04
C GLU A 13 9.56 -5.63 -29.57
N THR A 14 8.76 -6.33 -28.77
CA THR A 14 7.36 -6.61 -29.11
C THR A 14 6.63 -5.30 -29.33
N ALA A 15 6.05 -5.14 -30.53
CA ALA A 15 5.29 -3.97 -30.89
C ALA A 15 4.20 -3.68 -29.86
N PRO A 16 3.98 -2.40 -29.49
CA PRO A 16 3.07 -2.06 -28.43
C PRO A 16 1.60 -2.33 -28.83
N ILE A 17 0.80 -2.77 -27.87
CA ILE A 17 -0.58 -3.25 -28.10
C ILE A 17 -1.56 -2.14 -27.72
N ARG A 18 -2.60 -1.89 -28.51
CA ARG A 18 -3.64 -0.91 -28.18
C ARG A 18 -4.53 -1.43 -27.05
N ASP A 19 -4.82 -0.58 -26.06
CA ASP A 19 -5.79 -0.93 -25.02
C ASP A 19 -7.19 -1.12 -25.62
N GLU A 20 -7.91 -2.15 -25.18
CA GLU A 20 -9.22 -2.50 -25.74
C GLU A 20 -10.30 -1.45 -25.47
N LYS A 21 -10.19 -0.72 -24.34
CA LYS A 21 -11.22 0.22 -23.88
C LYS A 21 -10.75 1.67 -23.99
N TYR A 22 -9.48 1.93 -23.72
CA TYR A 22 -8.93 3.27 -23.59
C TYR A 22 -8.03 3.65 -24.76
N PHE A 23 -8.48 3.32 -25.97
CA PHE A 23 -7.89 3.74 -27.23
C PHE A 23 -8.98 4.39 -28.10
N PHE A 24 -9.14 5.71 -27.96
CA PHE A 24 -10.19 6.46 -28.65
C PHE A 24 -9.72 6.99 -30.02
N ASP A 25 -10.51 6.79 -31.06
CA ASP A 25 -10.19 7.27 -32.41
C ASP A 25 -10.06 8.80 -32.47
N ASP A 26 -10.85 9.52 -31.68
CA ASP A 26 -10.88 10.97 -31.52
C ASP A 26 -9.94 11.52 -30.44
N GLY A 27 -9.17 10.67 -29.77
CA GLY A 27 -8.20 11.10 -28.76
C GLY A 27 -7.07 11.99 -29.32
N ASP A 28 -6.64 12.97 -28.54
CA ASP A 28 -5.66 14.02 -28.87
C ASP A 28 -4.36 13.92 -28.02
N CYS A 29 -4.20 12.81 -27.29
CA CYS A 29 -2.94 12.41 -26.66
C CYS A 29 -2.78 10.88 -26.64
N MET A 30 -1.53 10.41 -26.64
CA MET A 30 -1.21 8.99 -26.57
C MET A 30 -0.16 8.73 -25.48
N PHE A 31 -0.33 7.64 -24.74
CA PHE A 31 0.61 7.19 -23.70
C PHE A 31 1.03 5.74 -23.98
N LEU A 32 2.30 5.43 -23.70
CA LEU A 32 2.82 4.08 -23.72
C LEU A 32 3.12 3.64 -22.29
N VAL A 33 2.37 2.65 -21.79
CA VAL A 33 2.44 2.17 -20.40
C VAL A 33 2.55 0.66 -20.37
N GLY A 34 3.68 0.12 -19.89
CA GLY A 34 3.90 -1.33 -19.81
C GLY A 34 3.69 -2.07 -21.14
N GLY A 35 4.07 -1.48 -22.27
CA GLY A 35 3.87 -2.05 -23.61
C GLY A 35 2.46 -1.88 -24.19
N VAL A 36 1.58 -1.14 -23.50
CA VAL A 36 0.20 -0.87 -23.94
C VAL A 36 0.04 0.60 -24.34
N LEU A 37 -0.58 0.85 -25.48
CA LEU A 37 -0.94 2.18 -25.97
C LEU A 37 -2.33 2.58 -25.49
N PHE A 38 -2.38 3.75 -24.88
CA PHE A 38 -3.61 4.44 -24.47
C PHE A 38 -3.76 5.69 -25.31
N LYS A 39 -4.90 5.88 -25.97
CA LYS A 39 -5.20 7.10 -26.73
C LYS A 39 -6.40 7.79 -26.09
N LEU A 40 -6.16 8.94 -25.47
CA LEU A 40 -7.10 9.63 -24.56
C LEU A 40 -7.35 11.07 -25.00
N HIS A 41 -8.23 11.76 -24.28
CA HIS A 41 -8.52 13.18 -24.48
C HIS A 41 -7.88 14.05 -23.39
N ARG A 42 -7.04 15.00 -23.79
CA ARG A 42 -6.34 15.98 -22.93
C ARG A 42 -7.30 16.74 -22.03
N LEU A 43 -8.52 17.00 -22.50
CA LEU A 43 -9.56 17.69 -21.72
C LEU A 43 -9.81 17.04 -20.35
N PHE A 44 -9.88 15.71 -20.27
CA PHE A 44 -10.13 15.03 -18.99
C PHE A 44 -8.90 15.04 -18.08
N LEU A 45 -7.71 14.92 -18.68
CA LEU A 45 -6.43 14.94 -17.95
C LEU A 45 -6.10 16.32 -17.39
N CYS A 46 -6.49 17.39 -18.09
CA CYS A 46 -6.20 18.78 -17.75
C CYS A 46 -7.38 19.51 -17.08
N ARG A 47 -8.43 18.78 -16.71
CA ARG A 47 -9.60 19.36 -16.04
C ARG A 47 -9.23 19.96 -14.68
N ASP A 48 -8.35 19.29 -13.94
CA ASP A 48 -7.78 19.79 -12.70
C ASP A 48 -6.62 20.76 -13.00
N PRO A 49 -6.63 22.00 -12.45
CA PRO A 49 -5.54 22.94 -12.61
C PRO A 49 -4.17 22.43 -12.14
N GLU A 50 -4.14 21.61 -11.10
CA GLU A 50 -2.90 21.10 -10.48
C GLU A 50 -2.39 19.82 -11.14
N SER A 51 -3.09 19.32 -12.16
CA SER A 51 -2.72 18.10 -12.88
C SER A 51 -1.32 18.20 -13.50
N MET A 52 -0.45 17.25 -13.19
CA MET A 52 0.88 17.12 -13.79
C MET A 52 0.81 17.05 -15.32
N PHE A 53 -0.25 16.48 -15.88
CA PHE A 53 -0.45 16.36 -17.32
C PHE A 53 -0.47 17.71 -18.03
N ARG A 54 -0.95 18.79 -17.39
CA ARG A 54 -0.87 20.15 -17.95
C ARG A 54 0.57 20.57 -18.22
N GLY A 55 1.46 20.31 -17.26
CA GLY A 55 2.90 20.56 -17.41
C GLY A 55 3.50 19.70 -18.52
N MET A 56 3.16 18.40 -18.56
CA MET A 56 3.64 17.48 -19.59
C MET A 56 3.28 17.93 -21.01
N PHE A 57 2.07 18.45 -21.22
CA PHE A 57 1.64 18.95 -22.53
C PHE A 57 2.16 20.35 -22.88
N SER A 58 2.68 21.09 -21.90
CA SER A 58 3.23 22.44 -22.11
C SER A 58 4.70 22.44 -22.53
N ILE A 59 5.41 21.32 -22.32
CA ILE A 59 6.81 21.17 -22.72
C ILE A 59 6.85 20.82 -24.21
N PRO A 60 7.55 21.60 -25.06
CA PRO A 60 7.72 21.25 -26.46
C PRO A 60 8.49 19.92 -26.55
N GLN A 61 7.85 18.88 -27.06
CA GLN A 61 8.54 17.64 -27.38
C GLN A 61 9.49 17.92 -28.56
N ASN A 62 10.80 17.99 -28.27
CA ASN A 62 11.90 17.98 -29.23
C ASN A 62 11.84 18.96 -30.43
N GLY A 63 11.49 20.23 -30.21
CA GLY A 63 11.82 21.32 -31.15
C GLY A 63 11.22 21.21 -32.56
N MET A 64 10.36 20.24 -32.81
CA MET A 64 9.62 20.10 -34.05
C MET A 64 8.21 20.64 -33.82
N ALA A 65 7.83 21.59 -34.66
CA ALA A 65 6.47 22.08 -34.77
C ALA A 65 5.51 20.88 -34.84
N GLN A 66 4.50 20.88 -33.96
CA GLN A 66 3.34 19.98 -33.92
C GLN A 66 3.24 19.07 -35.14
N ALA A 67 3.91 17.91 -35.07
CA ALA A 67 3.73 16.89 -36.09
C ALA A 67 2.31 16.31 -35.96
N PRO A 68 1.65 15.95 -37.07
CA PRO A 68 0.31 15.36 -37.07
C PRO A 68 0.25 13.96 -36.44
N ASP A 69 1.40 13.33 -36.21
CA ASP A 69 1.51 12.03 -35.56
C ASP A 69 1.61 12.21 -34.03
N LEU A 70 0.60 11.67 -33.33
CA LEU A 70 0.54 11.60 -31.86
C LEU A 70 1.66 10.69 -31.34
N GLU A 71 2.87 11.23 -31.15
CA GLU A 71 3.97 10.50 -30.54
C GLU A 71 3.57 10.06 -29.11
N PRO A 72 3.65 8.76 -28.77
CA PRO A 72 3.24 8.28 -27.45
C PRO A 72 4.18 8.79 -26.36
N ILE A 73 3.60 9.33 -25.28
CA ILE A 73 4.33 9.71 -24.07
C ILE A 73 4.63 8.43 -23.25
N PRO A 74 5.91 8.05 -23.06
CA PRO A 74 6.23 6.86 -22.28
C PRO A 74 6.07 7.11 -20.78
N LEU A 75 5.44 6.16 -20.08
CA LEU A 75 5.28 6.15 -18.62
C LEU A 75 5.87 4.83 -18.07
N PRO A 76 7.22 4.73 -17.95
CA PRO A 76 7.90 3.47 -17.66
C PRO A 76 7.67 2.95 -16.23
N ASP A 77 7.38 3.85 -15.29
CA ASP A 77 7.17 3.53 -13.87
C ASP A 77 5.73 3.11 -13.54
N ASP A 78 4.86 3.04 -14.55
CA ASP A 78 3.44 2.72 -14.40
C ASP A 78 3.11 1.38 -15.04
N THR A 79 2.21 0.65 -14.40
CA THR A 79 1.64 -0.57 -14.98
C THR A 79 0.37 -0.25 -15.77
N ALA A 80 0.08 -1.05 -16.80
CA ALA A 80 -1.13 -0.89 -17.59
C ALA A 80 -2.40 -0.98 -16.73
N ASP A 81 -2.43 -1.83 -15.70
CA ASP A 81 -3.60 -1.99 -14.80
C ASP A 81 -3.82 -0.78 -13.88
N GLU A 82 -2.73 -0.14 -13.42
CA GLU A 82 -2.82 1.11 -12.67
C GLU A 82 -3.34 2.24 -13.57
N PHE A 83 -2.81 2.33 -14.79
CA PHE A 83 -3.22 3.35 -15.73
C PHE A 83 -4.65 3.14 -16.24
N ARG A 84 -5.12 1.89 -16.40
CA ARG A 84 -6.53 1.56 -16.68
C ARG A 84 -7.46 1.99 -15.56
N ALA A 85 -7.08 1.78 -14.30
CA ALA A 85 -7.88 2.23 -13.16
C ALA A 85 -7.99 3.76 -13.14
N PHE A 86 -6.89 4.45 -13.44
CA PHE A 86 -6.88 5.90 -13.62
C PHE A 86 -7.79 6.36 -14.78
N CYS A 87 -7.66 5.74 -15.96
CA CYS A 87 -8.53 6.00 -17.11
C CYS A 87 -10.00 5.76 -16.78
N TRP A 88 -10.31 4.71 -16.02
CA TRP A 88 -11.65 4.47 -15.51
C TRP A 88 -12.15 5.64 -14.66
N ALA A 89 -11.34 6.17 -13.73
CA ALA A 89 -11.77 7.26 -12.86
C ALA A 89 -12.11 8.54 -13.63
N ILE A 90 -11.34 8.89 -14.65
CA ILE A 90 -11.55 10.11 -15.44
C ILE A 90 -12.71 10.01 -16.46
N TYR A 91 -13.06 8.79 -16.89
CA TYR A 91 -14.12 8.52 -17.88
C TYR A 91 -15.41 7.93 -17.29
N ALA A 92 -15.41 7.52 -16.02
CA ALA A 92 -16.52 6.81 -15.41
C ALA A 92 -17.81 7.66 -15.39
N LEU A 93 -18.92 7.02 -15.70
CA LEU A 93 -20.25 7.60 -15.59
C LEU A 93 -20.70 7.67 -14.12
N PRO A 94 -21.63 8.57 -13.75
CA PRO A 94 -22.12 8.67 -12.38
C PRO A 94 -22.61 7.35 -11.76
N GLY A 95 -23.26 6.49 -12.57
CA GLY A 95 -23.69 5.16 -12.12
C GLY A 95 -22.52 4.22 -11.79
N GLU A 96 -21.44 4.27 -12.57
CA GLU A 96 -20.22 3.48 -12.31
C GLU A 96 -19.49 3.96 -11.06
N ILE A 97 -19.43 5.28 -10.84
CA ILE A 97 -18.89 5.87 -9.61
C ILE A 97 -19.72 5.44 -8.40
N TYR A 98 -21.06 5.51 -8.50
CA TYR A 98 -21.97 5.10 -7.43
C TYR A 98 -21.79 3.63 -7.04
N LEU A 99 -21.53 2.74 -8.01
CA LEU A 99 -21.29 1.32 -7.71
C LEU A 99 -20.09 1.12 -6.77
N GLN A 100 -19.09 2.00 -6.79
CA GLN A 100 -17.95 1.93 -5.86
C GLN A 100 -18.32 2.23 -4.42
N SER A 101 -19.40 2.97 -4.19
CA SER A 101 -19.94 3.24 -2.85
C SER A 101 -20.82 2.11 -2.32
N THR A 102 -20.88 0.98 -3.03
CA THR A 102 -21.65 -0.21 -2.62
C THR A 102 -20.71 -1.36 -2.24
N HIS A 103 -21.27 -2.43 -1.68
CA HIS A 103 -20.54 -3.69 -1.40
C HIS A 103 -19.95 -4.37 -2.66
N LYS A 104 -20.32 -3.93 -3.86
CA LYS A 104 -19.75 -4.39 -5.14
C LYS A 104 -18.55 -3.56 -5.60
N GLY A 105 -18.08 -2.62 -4.78
CA GLY A 105 -16.93 -1.80 -5.07
C GLY A 105 -15.66 -2.62 -5.30
N ASP A 106 -14.89 -2.20 -6.29
CA ASP A 106 -13.60 -2.77 -6.67
C ASP A 106 -12.49 -2.05 -5.88
N ILE A 107 -12.16 -2.61 -4.72
CA ILE A 107 -11.14 -2.05 -3.83
C ILE A 107 -9.76 -1.98 -4.50
N ALA A 108 -9.41 -2.96 -5.34
CA ALA A 108 -8.12 -2.95 -6.05
C ALA A 108 -8.05 -1.77 -7.02
N ARG A 109 -9.15 -1.46 -7.71
CA ARG A 109 -9.26 -0.26 -8.54
C ARG A 109 -9.13 1.02 -7.73
N LEU A 110 -9.80 1.13 -6.57
CA LEU A 110 -9.68 2.31 -5.71
C LEU A 110 -8.25 2.53 -5.22
N VAL A 111 -7.52 1.45 -4.87
CA VAL A 111 -6.09 1.53 -4.52
C VAL A 111 -5.27 2.11 -5.68
N ASN A 112 -5.49 1.62 -6.90
CA ASN A 112 -4.78 2.12 -8.07
C ASN A 112 -5.18 3.57 -8.38
N VAL A 113 -6.45 3.95 -8.26
CA VAL A 113 -6.90 5.34 -8.48
C VAL A 113 -6.27 6.28 -7.47
N ALA A 114 -6.22 5.93 -6.19
CA ALA A 114 -5.56 6.74 -5.17
C ALA A 114 -4.06 6.90 -5.47
N LYS A 115 -3.36 5.81 -5.82
CA LYS A 115 -1.93 5.84 -6.18
C LYS A 115 -1.67 6.77 -7.37
N MET A 116 -2.47 6.63 -8.45
CA MET A 116 -2.30 7.44 -9.66
C MET A 116 -2.71 8.89 -9.44
N GLY A 117 -3.76 9.11 -8.63
CA GLY A 117 -4.19 10.43 -8.18
C GLY A 117 -3.06 11.18 -7.47
N HIS A 118 -2.40 10.51 -6.54
CA HIS A 118 -1.23 11.05 -5.84
C HIS A 118 -0.05 11.31 -6.80
N LYS A 119 0.31 10.32 -7.63
CA LYS A 119 1.46 10.40 -8.55
C LYS A 119 1.36 11.55 -9.55
N TYR A 120 0.20 11.75 -10.17
CA TYR A 120 -0.01 12.77 -11.21
C TYR A 120 -0.65 14.06 -10.69
N THR A 121 -0.61 14.28 -9.37
CA THR A 121 -1.10 15.50 -8.71
C THR A 121 -2.56 15.82 -9.04
N LEU A 122 -3.42 14.84 -8.79
CA LEU A 122 -4.86 14.88 -9.01
C LEU A 122 -5.62 14.70 -7.68
N PRO A 123 -5.62 15.72 -6.81
CA PRO A 123 -6.05 15.61 -5.41
C PRO A 123 -7.52 15.22 -5.26
N MET A 124 -8.38 15.60 -6.21
CA MET A 124 -9.79 15.19 -6.21
C MET A 124 -9.96 13.68 -6.32
N PHE A 125 -9.21 13.03 -7.22
CA PHE A 125 -9.28 11.59 -7.43
C PHE A 125 -8.63 10.83 -6.28
N GLU A 126 -7.50 11.33 -5.77
CA GLU A 126 -6.83 10.80 -4.59
C GLU A 126 -7.75 10.82 -3.38
N SER A 127 -8.28 11.99 -3.02
CA SER A 127 -9.14 12.16 -1.83
C SER A 127 -10.40 11.30 -1.91
N TRP A 128 -11.07 11.30 -3.07
CA TRP A 128 -12.25 10.48 -3.29
C TRP A 128 -11.96 8.98 -3.12
N ALA A 129 -10.88 8.48 -3.74
CA ALA A 129 -10.54 7.07 -3.65
C ALA A 129 -10.16 6.65 -2.22
N LEU A 130 -9.41 7.49 -1.50
CA LEU A 130 -9.07 7.26 -0.09
C LEU A 130 -10.31 7.25 0.81
N GLU A 131 -11.26 8.17 0.61
CA GLU A 131 -12.53 8.19 1.35
C GLU A 131 -13.36 6.92 1.10
N MET A 132 -13.42 6.45 -0.14
CA MET A 132 -14.08 5.20 -0.48
C MET A 132 -13.37 3.99 0.14
N LEU A 133 -12.04 3.98 0.20
CA LEU A 133 -11.27 2.93 0.88
C LEU A 133 -11.54 2.90 2.39
N VAL A 134 -11.66 4.05 3.04
CA VAL A 134 -12.01 4.13 4.48
C VAL A 134 -13.45 3.65 4.71
N THR A 135 -14.38 4.03 3.84
CA THR A 135 -15.81 3.76 4.02
C THR A 135 -16.18 2.32 3.66
N GLN A 136 -15.69 1.82 2.53
CA GLN A 136 -16.07 0.51 1.96
C GLN A 136 -15.03 -0.58 2.25
N GLY A 137 -13.79 -0.20 2.56
CA GLY A 137 -12.71 -1.13 2.86
C GLY A 137 -12.97 -2.09 4.03
N PRO A 138 -13.69 -1.74 5.12
CA PRO A 138 -13.82 -2.63 6.29
C PRO A 138 -14.34 -4.04 6.00
N ILE A 139 -15.19 -4.24 4.99
CA ILE A 139 -15.67 -5.58 4.61
C ILE A 139 -14.57 -6.35 3.90
N TYR A 140 -13.90 -5.70 2.95
CA TYR A 140 -12.85 -6.29 2.13
C TYR A 140 -11.56 -6.59 2.91
N LEU A 141 -11.14 -5.67 3.79
CA LEU A 141 -9.89 -5.78 4.57
C LEU A 141 -9.89 -6.99 5.52
N ARG A 142 -11.07 -7.49 5.92
CA ARG A 142 -11.22 -8.69 6.75
C ARG A 142 -10.72 -9.95 6.05
N THR A 143 -10.89 -10.04 4.73
CA THR A 143 -10.72 -11.29 3.98
C THR A 143 -9.72 -11.20 2.83
N CYS A 144 -9.29 -10.00 2.44
CA CYS A 144 -8.38 -9.83 1.31
C CYS A 144 -7.01 -10.51 1.53
N ALA A 145 -6.22 -10.68 0.49
CA ALA A 145 -4.90 -11.28 0.62
C ALA A 145 -3.94 -10.36 1.44
N PRO A 146 -2.97 -10.91 2.21
CA PRO A 146 -2.05 -10.11 3.03
C PRO A 146 -1.23 -9.10 2.23
N ASN A 147 -0.84 -9.44 0.99
CA ASN A 147 -0.16 -8.52 0.10
C ASN A 147 -1.01 -7.29 -0.24
N MET A 148 -2.33 -7.44 -0.36
CA MET A 148 -3.25 -6.33 -0.57
C MET A 148 -3.33 -5.43 0.67
N LEU A 149 -3.37 -6.00 1.88
CA LEU A 149 -3.27 -5.22 3.12
C LEU A 149 -1.96 -4.40 3.17
N SER A 150 -0.83 -5.01 2.82
CA SER A 150 0.46 -4.31 2.74
C SER A 150 0.44 -3.19 1.70
N ARG A 151 -0.19 -3.42 0.54
CA ARG A 151 -0.36 -2.40 -0.50
C ARG A 151 -1.20 -1.22 -0.01
N ILE A 152 -2.33 -1.48 0.65
CA ILE A 152 -3.20 -0.42 1.20
C ILE A 152 -2.51 0.34 2.33
N MET A 153 -1.75 -0.35 3.19
CA MET A 153 -0.93 0.30 4.23
C MET A 153 0.12 1.23 3.62
N SER A 154 0.80 0.78 2.57
CA SER A 154 1.83 1.56 1.87
C SER A 154 1.22 2.77 1.15
N LEU A 155 0.06 2.59 0.53
CA LEU A 155 -0.72 3.68 -0.06
C LEU A 155 -1.13 4.70 1.01
N ALA A 156 -1.64 4.25 2.16
CA ALA A 156 -2.03 5.14 3.25
C ALA A 156 -0.84 5.93 3.79
N ALA A 157 0.36 5.32 3.82
CA ALA A 157 1.60 6.02 4.17
C ALA A 157 1.98 7.07 3.12
N LEU A 158 1.93 6.68 1.84
CA LEU A 158 2.28 7.53 0.70
C LEU A 158 1.41 8.78 0.62
N CYS A 159 0.10 8.61 0.79
CA CYS A 159 -0.88 9.70 0.77
C CYS A 159 -1.04 10.41 2.12
N GLU A 160 -0.20 10.10 3.12
CA GLU A 160 -0.28 10.65 4.48
C GLU A 160 -1.68 10.52 5.12
N ASN A 161 -2.45 9.49 4.75
CA ASN A 161 -3.82 9.30 5.21
C ASN A 161 -3.85 8.51 6.52
N GLY A 162 -3.80 9.24 7.64
CA GLY A 162 -3.77 8.64 8.98
C GLY A 162 -5.00 7.79 9.33
N GLN A 163 -6.18 8.12 8.79
CA GLN A 163 -7.42 7.36 9.04
C GLN A 163 -7.36 5.98 8.39
N LEU A 164 -7.04 5.91 7.10
CA LEU A 164 -6.88 4.65 6.38
C LEU A 164 -5.74 3.83 6.99
N PHE A 165 -4.64 4.48 7.38
CA PHE A 165 -3.51 3.80 7.99
C PHE A 165 -3.90 3.11 9.31
N ALA A 166 -4.56 3.84 10.21
CA ALA A 166 -5.04 3.29 11.47
C ALA A 166 -6.05 2.15 11.24
N LEU A 167 -6.96 2.32 10.27
CA LEU A 167 -7.92 1.28 9.91
C LEU A 167 -7.20 -0.01 9.48
N VAL A 168 -6.19 0.08 8.60
CA VAL A 168 -5.42 -1.07 8.14
C VAL A 168 -4.64 -1.73 9.28
N GLU A 169 -4.05 -0.95 10.21
CA GLU A 169 -3.41 -1.49 11.42
C GLU A 169 -4.41 -2.31 12.26
N THR A 170 -5.64 -1.83 12.45
CA THR A 170 -6.66 -2.58 13.21
C THR A 170 -7.02 -3.91 12.54
N PHE A 171 -7.10 -3.95 11.21
CA PHE A 171 -7.39 -5.18 10.48
C PHE A 171 -6.23 -6.16 10.48
N TRP A 172 -4.99 -5.68 10.37
CA TRP A 172 -3.80 -6.52 10.58
C TRP A 172 -3.84 -7.19 11.95
N LEU A 173 -4.05 -6.42 13.03
CA LEU A 173 -4.09 -6.96 14.39
C LEU A 173 -5.25 -7.93 14.58
N SER A 174 -6.44 -7.62 14.05
CA SER A 174 -7.60 -8.51 14.12
C SER A 174 -7.33 -9.84 13.41
N ARG A 175 -6.63 -9.83 12.27
CA ARG A 175 -6.37 -11.03 11.49
C ARG A 175 -5.24 -11.86 12.07
N VAL A 176 -4.20 -11.22 12.59
CA VAL A 176 -3.13 -11.89 13.36
C VAL A 176 -3.75 -12.65 14.54
N ARG A 177 -4.62 -11.98 15.32
CA ARG A 177 -5.35 -12.63 16.42
C ARG A 177 -6.31 -13.75 15.95
N GLY A 178 -6.72 -13.71 14.69
CA GLY A 178 -7.54 -14.74 14.03
C GLY A 178 -6.74 -15.88 13.39
N GLY A 179 -5.40 -15.91 13.56
CA GLY A 179 -4.53 -16.98 13.07
C GLY A 179 -3.77 -16.66 11.78
N LEU A 180 -3.79 -15.41 11.29
CA LEU A 180 -2.89 -15.00 10.21
C LEU A 180 -1.43 -15.01 10.71
N PRO A 181 -0.48 -15.59 9.95
CA PRO A 181 0.94 -15.53 10.31
C PRO A 181 1.42 -14.10 10.59
N CYS A 182 2.21 -13.93 11.65
CA CYS A 182 2.71 -12.61 12.06
C CYS A 182 3.77 -12.05 11.12
N THR A 183 4.36 -12.87 10.26
CA THR A 183 5.48 -12.54 9.37
C THR A 183 5.19 -11.36 8.45
N GLU A 184 4.05 -11.38 7.77
CA GLU A 184 3.64 -10.34 6.84
C GLU A 184 3.27 -9.06 7.58
N ALA A 185 2.61 -9.19 8.74
CA ALA A 185 2.27 -8.06 9.60
C ALA A 185 3.54 -7.36 10.12
N LEU A 186 4.51 -8.11 10.63
CA LEU A 186 5.80 -7.58 11.09
C LEU A 186 6.56 -6.91 9.95
N SER A 187 6.61 -7.54 8.77
CA SER A 187 7.29 -6.96 7.59
C SER A 187 6.65 -5.64 7.16
N ALA A 188 5.31 -5.56 7.15
CA ALA A 188 4.59 -4.33 6.84
C ALA A 188 4.83 -3.24 7.91
N GLY A 189 4.82 -3.60 9.20
CA GLY A 189 5.09 -2.67 10.29
C GLY A 189 6.53 -2.14 10.29
N GLU A 190 7.51 -2.98 9.95
CA GLU A 190 8.92 -2.61 9.85
C GLU A 190 9.17 -1.66 8.68
N MET A 191 8.56 -1.93 7.52
CA MET A 191 8.66 -1.08 6.33
C MET A 191 8.23 0.36 6.61
N HIS A 192 7.18 0.54 7.42
CA HIS A 192 6.60 1.85 7.74
C HIS A 192 7.01 2.40 9.12
N GLY A 193 7.97 1.78 9.79
CA GLY A 193 8.49 2.25 11.08
C GLY A 193 7.47 2.28 12.24
N ARG A 194 6.44 1.44 12.19
CA ARG A 194 5.28 1.50 13.10
C ARG A 194 5.51 0.82 14.44
N ARG A 195 6.23 1.49 15.33
CA ARG A 195 6.64 0.92 16.63
C ARG A 195 5.50 0.38 17.49
N ARG A 196 4.38 1.11 17.61
CA ARG A 196 3.23 0.67 18.43
C ARG A 196 2.59 -0.60 17.86
N PHE A 197 2.30 -0.59 16.56
CA PHE A 197 1.78 -1.76 15.86
C PHE A 197 2.73 -2.98 15.96
N LEU A 198 4.04 -2.78 15.77
CA LEU A 198 5.02 -3.84 15.96
C LEU A 198 5.01 -4.38 17.40
N ALA A 199 4.92 -3.51 18.41
CA ALA A 199 4.83 -3.94 19.80
C ALA A 199 3.59 -4.81 20.05
N ASP A 200 2.43 -4.46 19.46
CA ASP A 200 1.20 -5.25 19.56
C ASP A 200 1.34 -6.63 18.91
N VAL A 201 1.98 -6.72 17.74
CA VAL A 201 2.22 -7.99 17.04
C VAL A 201 3.22 -8.86 17.82
N TYR A 202 4.34 -8.30 18.31
CA TYR A 202 5.30 -9.03 19.14
C TYR A 202 4.68 -9.47 20.47
N TYR A 203 3.80 -8.65 21.07
CA TYR A 203 3.07 -9.03 22.28
C TYR A 203 2.12 -10.21 22.05
N HIS A 204 1.48 -10.27 20.88
CA HIS A 204 0.69 -11.44 20.49
C HIS A 204 1.55 -12.71 20.37
N LEU A 205 2.68 -12.63 19.66
CA LEU A 205 3.65 -13.74 19.55
C LEU A 205 4.16 -14.20 20.92
N HIS A 206 4.45 -13.25 21.82
CA HIS A 206 4.87 -13.59 23.17
C HIS A 206 3.80 -14.36 23.94
N LYS A 207 2.51 -14.00 23.81
CA LYS A 207 1.41 -14.77 24.42
C LYS A 207 1.34 -16.18 23.86
N GLU A 208 1.45 -16.32 22.55
CA GLU A 208 1.45 -17.63 21.87
C GLU A 208 2.57 -18.53 22.38
N LEU A 209 3.77 -17.98 22.60
CA LEU A 209 4.90 -18.69 23.20
C LEU A 209 4.63 -19.12 24.65
N CYS A 210 3.95 -18.30 25.45
CA CYS A 210 3.62 -18.66 26.84
C CYS A 210 2.55 -19.76 26.93
N THR A 211 1.67 -19.87 25.95
CA THR A 211 0.55 -20.84 25.97
C THR A 211 0.87 -22.15 25.25
N THR A 212 1.82 -22.14 24.32
CA THR A 212 2.12 -23.29 23.47
C THR A 212 3.26 -24.11 24.07
N ALA A 213 3.03 -25.40 24.31
CA ALA A 213 4.07 -26.31 24.74
C ALA A 213 5.10 -26.48 23.60
N LEU A 214 6.30 -25.94 23.79
CA LEU A 214 7.38 -26.07 22.82
C LEU A 214 7.90 -27.51 22.81
N SER A 215 7.80 -28.18 21.66
CA SER A 215 8.53 -29.42 21.43
C SER A 215 9.97 -29.08 21.01
N PRO A 216 11.00 -29.77 21.56
CA PRO A 216 12.38 -29.61 21.12
C PRO A 216 12.59 -29.84 19.62
N ALA A 217 11.70 -30.61 18.97
CA ALA A 217 11.79 -30.94 17.55
C ALA A 217 11.24 -29.85 16.60
N SER A 218 10.32 -29.00 17.07
CA SER A 218 9.68 -27.94 16.25
C SER A 218 10.08 -26.53 16.66
N ALA A 219 10.81 -26.37 17.77
CA ALA A 219 11.36 -25.12 18.30
C ALA A 219 10.46 -23.91 17.97
N PHE A 220 10.92 -23.02 17.08
CA PHE A 220 10.20 -21.81 16.63
C PHE A 220 9.83 -21.84 15.14
N SER A 221 10.00 -22.98 14.46
CA SER A 221 9.82 -23.06 13.00
C SER A 221 8.38 -22.78 12.56
N HIS A 222 7.41 -23.09 13.42
CA HIS A 222 5.98 -22.82 13.21
C HIS A 222 5.63 -21.33 13.14
N LEU A 223 6.49 -20.44 13.65
CA LEU A 223 6.25 -18.99 13.64
C LEU A 223 6.65 -18.33 12.31
N HIS A 224 7.40 -19.05 11.46
CA HIS A 224 7.87 -18.59 10.14
C HIS A 224 8.67 -17.27 10.14
N LEU A 225 9.16 -16.81 11.30
CA LEU A 225 9.85 -15.53 11.45
C LEU A 225 11.22 -15.52 10.76
N THR A 226 11.64 -14.35 10.29
CA THR A 226 13.04 -14.12 9.91
C THR A 226 13.96 -14.18 11.13
N ASP A 227 15.25 -14.46 10.94
CA ASP A 227 16.25 -14.48 12.04
C ASP A 227 16.23 -13.18 12.86
N LYS A 228 16.07 -12.05 12.19
CA LYS A 228 16.00 -10.72 12.82
C LYS A 228 14.75 -10.55 13.68
N GLN A 229 13.60 -11.03 13.20
CA GLN A 229 12.34 -11.00 13.95
C GLN A 229 12.37 -11.97 15.13
N LEU A 230 12.90 -13.18 14.94
CA LEU A 230 13.08 -14.17 15.99
C LEU A 230 14.01 -13.65 17.09
N LEU A 231 15.16 -13.07 16.71
CA LEU A 231 16.11 -12.49 17.67
C LEU A 231 15.45 -11.39 18.51
N ARG A 232 14.66 -10.51 17.89
CA ARG A 232 13.90 -9.47 18.61
C ARG A 232 12.88 -10.06 19.58
N LEU A 233 12.16 -11.10 19.18
CA LEU A 233 11.19 -11.79 20.04
C LEU A 233 11.88 -12.41 21.27
N LEU A 234 12.97 -13.16 21.06
CA LEU A 234 13.71 -13.82 22.15
C LEU A 234 14.41 -12.83 23.07
N SER A 235 14.98 -11.76 22.50
CA SER A 235 15.60 -10.68 23.27
C SER A 235 14.54 -9.96 24.11
N GLY A 236 13.38 -9.64 23.52
CA GLY A 236 12.24 -9.06 24.21
C GLY A 236 11.73 -9.93 25.35
N HIS A 237 11.58 -11.24 25.10
CA HIS A 237 11.18 -12.21 26.14
C HIS A 237 12.18 -12.23 27.30
N THR A 238 13.49 -12.33 27.01
CA THR A 238 14.53 -12.37 28.03
C THR A 238 14.55 -11.08 28.87
N LEU A 239 14.47 -9.92 28.22
CA LEU A 239 14.44 -8.62 28.90
C LEU A 239 13.21 -8.48 29.79
N LEU A 240 12.03 -8.88 29.32
CA LEU A 240 10.81 -8.85 30.10
C LEU A 240 10.90 -9.81 31.30
N THR A 241 11.35 -11.04 31.10
CA THR A 241 11.53 -12.03 32.18
C THR A 241 12.49 -11.51 33.25
N ASN A 242 13.65 -10.98 32.86
CA ASN A 242 14.62 -10.39 33.78
C ASN A 242 14.04 -9.19 34.54
N PHE A 243 13.29 -8.33 33.86
CA PHE A 243 12.60 -7.20 34.49
C PHE A 243 11.58 -7.67 35.54
N TRP A 244 10.77 -8.68 35.21
CA TRP A 244 9.81 -9.27 36.14
C TRP A 244 10.49 -9.97 37.32
N ASP A 245 11.62 -10.64 37.11
CA ASP A 245 12.41 -11.23 38.19
C ASP A 245 12.97 -10.17 39.13
N HIS A 246 13.46 -9.06 38.57
CA HIS A 246 13.91 -7.93 39.37
C HIS A 246 12.77 -7.31 40.19
N LEU A 247 11.58 -7.13 39.61
CA LEU A 247 10.40 -6.65 40.33
C LEU A 247 9.94 -7.62 41.42
N ARG A 248 10.05 -8.93 41.20
CA ARG A 248 9.71 -9.95 42.21
C ARG A 248 10.69 -9.97 43.39
N GLN A 249 11.96 -9.68 43.13
CA GLN A 249 13.01 -9.66 44.15
C GLN A 249 13.13 -8.31 44.87
N GLY A 250 12.69 -7.22 44.24
CA GLY A 250 12.64 -5.89 44.82
C GLY A 250 11.48 -5.70 45.79
N THR A 251 11.64 -4.81 46.77
CA THR A 251 10.52 -4.31 47.57
C THR A 251 9.51 -3.68 46.61
N PRO A 252 8.22 -4.06 46.63
CA PRO A 252 7.24 -3.46 45.75
C PRO A 252 7.28 -1.94 45.91
N PRO A 253 7.27 -1.17 44.80
CA PRO A 253 7.27 0.27 44.90
C PRO A 253 6.10 0.67 45.79
N GLN A 254 6.35 1.55 46.77
CA GLN A 254 5.25 2.12 47.54
C GLN A 254 4.35 2.84 46.54
N LEU A 255 3.23 2.20 46.20
CA LEU A 255 2.15 2.84 45.47
C LEU A 255 1.84 4.08 46.31
N ALA A 256 2.02 5.27 45.72
CA ALA A 256 1.72 6.52 46.39
C ALA A 256 0.36 6.35 47.06
N GLN A 257 0.29 6.58 48.37
CA GLN A 257 -0.94 6.41 49.14
C GLN A 257 -2.00 7.34 48.51
N CYS A 258 -2.82 6.81 47.61
CA CYS A 258 -3.92 7.55 47.00
C CYS A 258 -5.00 7.60 48.08
N TYR A 259 -4.93 8.63 48.93
CA TYR A 259 -5.90 8.88 50.00
C TYR A 259 -7.30 9.18 49.48
N ASN A 260 -7.46 9.38 48.15
CA ASN A 260 -8.74 9.65 47.53
C ASN A 260 -8.78 9.09 46.10
N HIS A 261 -9.48 7.97 45.93
CA HIS A 261 -9.60 7.26 44.65
C HIS A 261 -10.19 8.12 43.52
N SER A 262 -10.90 9.20 43.87
CA SER A 262 -11.52 10.16 42.95
C SER A 262 -10.53 11.03 42.17
N TYR A 263 -9.33 11.30 42.72
CA TYR A 263 -8.29 12.08 42.03
C TYR A 263 -7.43 11.25 41.08
N CYS A 264 -7.39 9.93 41.27
CA CYS A 264 -6.59 9.03 40.46
C CYS A 264 -7.23 8.76 39.06
N ASN A 265 -8.49 9.18 38.81
CA ASN A 265 -9.20 9.00 37.53
C ASN A 265 -9.20 10.23 36.60
N SER A 266 -8.63 11.38 36.99
CA SER A 266 -8.65 12.61 36.17
C SER A 266 -7.39 12.85 35.32
N LEU A 267 -6.46 11.89 35.30
CA LEU A 267 -5.20 11.95 34.53
C LEU A 267 -5.04 10.83 33.50
N GLY A 268 -6.16 10.24 33.03
CA GLY A 268 -6.21 9.26 31.95
C GLY A 268 -6.96 9.77 30.74
#